data_AF-A0A0F7SIN0-F1
#
_entry.id   AF-A0A0F7SIN0-F1
#
_cell.length_a   1.000
_cell.length_b   1.000
_cell.length_c   1.000
_cell.angle_alpha   90.00
_cell.angle_beta   90.00
_cell.angle_gamma   90.00
#
_symmetry.space_group_name_H-M   'P 1'
#
loop_
_entity.id
_entity.type
_entity.pdbx_description
1 polymer ?
#
loop_
_entity_poly.entity_id
_entity_poly.type
_entity_poly.pdbx_seq_one_letter_code
_entity_poly.pdbx_strand_id
1 'polypeptide(L)'
;MSLARTLRLSSMATSKVAIPSVVGAGRAYSSLPTPQASSNGIRHTDNANVRNILVNLESTWETMPQTEKIEVNKILEEVQKGDWRQMTVEQKQAAYYVAFGEYGARRKKSSVYETKVVFMMILGGVFTAAIGWNGFRIMAPPPGKTSTIEYQRSMNDYMKEKGHNPISGISSEGYKGKGMIQ
;
A
#
# COMPACT_ATOMS: atom_id res chain seq x y z
N MET A 1 -62.68 0.03 -4.78
CA MET A 1 -61.39 0.47 -4.16
C MET A 1 -60.35 0.57 -5.27
N SER A 2 -60.10 1.79 -5.75
CA SER A 2 -59.08 2.06 -6.76
C SER A 2 -58.46 3.42 -6.42
N LEU A 3 -57.20 3.43 -6.01
CA LEU A 3 -56.44 4.63 -5.66
C LEU A 3 -55.54 4.99 -6.84
N ALA A 4 -55.97 5.98 -7.64
CA ALA A 4 -55.12 6.63 -8.62
C ALA A 4 -54.20 7.63 -7.90
N ARG A 5 -52.91 7.33 -7.85
CA ARG A 5 -51.87 8.19 -7.29
C ARG A 5 -51.27 9.04 -8.41
N THR A 6 -51.44 10.35 -8.30
CA THR A 6 -51.01 11.37 -9.25
C THR A 6 -49.49 11.51 -9.28
N LEU A 7 -48.90 11.51 -10.49
CA LEU A 7 -47.50 11.83 -10.75
C LEU A 7 -47.32 13.35 -10.76
N ARG A 8 -46.47 13.87 -9.87
CA ARG A 8 -46.11 15.29 -9.80
C ARG A 8 -44.75 15.46 -10.49
N LEU A 9 -44.73 16.12 -11.65
CA LEU A 9 -43.50 16.58 -12.30
C LEU A 9 -42.88 17.70 -11.45
N SER A 10 -41.62 17.52 -11.03
CA SER A 10 -40.84 18.57 -10.37
C SER A 10 -40.07 19.37 -11.40
N SER A 11 -40.31 20.69 -11.41
CA SER A 11 -39.70 21.69 -12.29
C SER A 11 -38.23 21.93 -11.92
N MET A 12 -37.35 21.97 -12.93
CA MET A 12 -35.93 22.32 -12.79
C MET A 12 -35.76 23.82 -12.56
N ALA A 13 -35.18 24.21 -11.42
CA ALA A 13 -34.84 25.59 -11.12
C ALA A 13 -33.46 25.94 -11.68
N THR A 14 -33.43 26.85 -12.65
CA THR A 14 -32.22 27.47 -13.22
C THR A 14 -31.54 28.37 -12.19
N SER A 15 -30.30 28.03 -11.83
CA SER A 15 -29.42 28.84 -10.99
C SER A 15 -28.86 30.03 -11.79
N LYS A 16 -29.11 31.25 -11.31
CA LYS A 16 -28.48 32.49 -11.82
C LYS A 16 -27.17 32.73 -11.05
N VAL A 17 -26.05 32.73 -11.75
CA VAL A 17 -24.74 33.12 -11.23
C VAL A 17 -24.67 34.65 -11.15
N ALA A 18 -24.45 35.19 -9.96
CA ALA A 18 -24.22 36.62 -9.73
C ALA A 18 -22.71 36.87 -9.63
N ILE A 19 -22.20 37.80 -10.44
CA ILE A 19 -20.80 38.25 -10.44
C ILE A 19 -20.72 39.55 -9.65
N PRO A 20 -19.94 39.66 -8.56
CA PRO A 20 -19.76 40.94 -7.87
C PRO A 20 -18.75 41.83 -8.60
N SER A 21 -19.16 43.07 -8.88
CA SER A 21 -18.30 44.17 -9.34
C SER A 21 -17.57 44.78 -8.15
N VAL A 22 -16.23 44.79 -8.18
CA VAL A 22 -15.39 45.43 -7.16
C VAL A 22 -15.05 46.85 -7.63
N VAL A 23 -15.70 47.83 -7.01
CA VAL A 23 -15.33 49.25 -7.08
C VAL A 23 -14.31 49.54 -5.99
N GLY A 24 -13.15 50.07 -6.38
CA GLY A 24 -12.04 50.39 -5.49
C GLY A 24 -12.31 51.63 -4.63
N ALA A 25 -11.95 51.53 -3.35
CA ALA A 25 -11.79 52.65 -2.44
C ALA A 25 -10.55 52.39 -1.56
N GLY A 26 -9.63 53.36 -1.56
CA GLY A 26 -8.33 53.28 -0.91
C GLY A 26 -8.39 53.13 0.61
N ARG A 27 -7.40 52.43 1.17
CA ARG A 27 -7.10 52.41 2.60
C ARG A 27 -5.60 52.57 2.81
N ALA A 28 -5.25 53.49 3.70
CA ALA A 28 -3.91 53.84 4.12
C ALA A 28 -3.17 52.65 4.76
N TYR A 29 -1.86 52.57 4.54
CA TYR A 29 -0.99 51.56 5.12
C TYR A 29 -0.64 51.91 6.56
N SER A 30 -1.13 51.13 7.52
CA SER A 30 -0.59 51.06 8.89
C SER A 30 0.62 50.11 8.91
N SER A 31 1.70 50.51 9.58
CA SER A 31 2.94 49.74 9.69
C SER A 31 2.76 48.47 10.55
N LEU A 32 3.35 47.37 10.07
CA LEU A 32 3.41 46.08 10.79
C LEU A 32 4.55 46.10 11.83
N PRO A 33 4.35 45.50 13.02
CA PRO A 33 5.43 45.30 13.98
C PRO A 33 6.33 44.13 13.54
N THR A 34 7.63 44.34 13.53
CA THR A 34 8.66 43.31 13.29
C THR A 34 8.67 42.26 14.41
N PRO A 35 8.63 40.96 14.11
CA PRO A 35 8.82 39.91 15.12
C PRO A 35 10.28 39.88 15.58
N GLN A 36 10.51 40.08 16.89
CA GLN A 36 11.81 39.80 17.51
C GLN A 36 12.05 38.29 17.47
N ALA A 37 13.06 37.87 16.70
CA ALA A 37 13.57 36.51 16.74
C ALA A 37 14.17 36.27 18.14
N SER A 38 13.51 35.43 18.94
CA SER A 38 14.09 34.85 20.15
C SER A 38 15.31 34.02 19.74
N SER A 39 16.50 34.51 20.08
CA SER A 39 17.73 33.74 19.94
C SER A 39 17.69 32.59 20.96
N ASN A 40 17.27 31.40 20.51
CA ASN A 40 17.46 30.19 21.29
C ASN A 40 18.95 30.00 21.51
N GLY A 41 19.38 30.21 22.76
CA GLY A 41 20.76 30.07 23.19
C GLY A 41 21.30 28.69 22.84
N ILE A 42 22.53 28.67 22.32
CA ILE A 42 23.33 27.48 22.11
C ILE A 42 23.44 26.78 23.46
N ARG A 43 22.75 25.64 23.59
CA ARG A 43 22.90 24.75 24.74
C ARG A 43 24.33 24.23 24.66
N HIS A 44 25.16 24.57 25.64
CA HIS A 44 26.41 23.87 25.86
C HIS A 44 26.06 22.42 26.17
N THR A 45 26.31 21.53 25.21
CA THR A 45 26.15 20.11 25.40
C THR A 45 27.31 19.64 26.28
N ASP A 46 27.00 19.16 27.48
CA ASP A 46 28.03 18.56 28.33
C ASP A 46 28.71 17.42 27.58
N ASN A 47 30.04 17.37 27.62
CA ASN A 47 30.86 16.36 26.90
C ASN A 47 30.41 14.90 27.15
N ALA A 48 29.81 14.63 28.32
CA ALA A 48 29.26 13.32 28.66
C ALA A 48 27.98 12.98 27.86
N ASN A 49 27.12 13.97 27.62
CA ASN A 49 25.90 13.82 26.84
C ASN A 49 26.22 13.55 25.36
N VAL A 50 27.16 14.32 24.79
CA VAL A 50 27.66 14.10 23.42
C VAL A 50 28.23 12.69 23.26
N ARG A 51 29.04 12.22 24.21
CA ARG A 51 29.57 10.84 24.18
C ARG A 51 28.47 9.78 24.22
N ASN A 52 27.44 9.97 25.05
CA ASN A 52 26.30 9.04 25.11
C ASN A 52 25.53 9.01 23.79
N ILE A 53 25.29 10.18 23.19
CA ILE A 53 24.65 10.31 21.87
C ILE A 53 25.47 9.59 20.79
N LEU A 54 26.80 9.70 20.81
CA LEU A 54 27.68 9.04 19.83
C LEU A 54 27.68 7.51 19.97
N VAL A 55 27.58 6.99 21.20
CA VAL A 55 27.50 5.53 21.45
C VAL A 55 26.20 4.95 20.91
N ASN A 56 25.07 5.63 21.14
CA ASN A 56 23.74 5.14 20.77
C ASN A 56 23.21 5.79 19.47
N LEU A 57 24.11 6.29 18.63
CA LEU A 57 23.74 7.09 17.47
C LEU A 57 22.88 6.30 16.48
N GLU A 58 23.23 5.03 16.23
CA GLU A 58 22.56 4.21 15.21
C GLU A 58 21.06 4.06 15.45
N SER A 59 20.65 3.88 16.71
CA SER A 59 19.25 3.72 17.10
C SER A 59 18.50 5.05 17.19
N THR A 60 19.18 6.11 17.61
CA THR A 60 18.55 7.41 17.93
C THR A 60 18.52 8.36 16.73
N TRP A 61 19.36 8.13 15.72
CA TRP A 61 19.53 9.01 14.56
C TRP A 61 18.22 9.28 13.82
N GLU A 62 17.35 8.29 13.65
CA GLU A 62 16.08 8.52 12.94
C GLU A 62 15.10 9.39 13.74
N THR A 63 15.05 9.23 15.05
CA THR A 63 14.12 9.93 15.95
C THR A 63 14.61 11.33 16.36
N MET A 64 15.90 11.59 16.19
CA MET A 64 16.54 12.85 16.59
C MET A 64 16.08 14.04 15.72
N PRO A 65 15.86 15.23 16.31
CA PRO A 65 15.53 16.45 15.56
C PRO A 65 16.70 16.89 14.67
N GLN A 66 16.38 17.63 13.60
CA GLN A 66 17.37 18.05 12.60
C GLN A 66 18.46 18.96 13.18
N THR A 67 18.15 19.74 14.22
CA THR A 67 19.11 20.61 14.90
C THR A 67 20.23 19.80 15.55
N GLU A 68 19.89 18.73 16.27
CA GLU A 68 20.85 17.85 16.95
C GLU A 68 21.70 17.06 15.93
N LYS A 69 21.12 16.65 14.80
CA LYS A 69 21.88 16.03 13.70
C LYS A 69 22.97 16.94 13.15
N ILE A 70 22.69 18.23 13.03
CA ILE A 70 23.68 19.23 12.57
C ILE A 70 24.79 19.38 13.61
N GLU A 71 24.44 19.43 14.90
CA GLU A 71 25.42 19.53 15.98
C GLU A 71 26.34 18.31 16.03
N VAL A 72 25.79 17.10 15.93
CA VAL A 72 26.59 15.86 15.87
C VAL A 72 27.52 15.86 14.66
N ASN A 73 27.03 16.29 13.49
CA ASN A 73 27.88 16.41 12.30
C ASN A 73 29.04 17.39 12.49
N LYS A 74 28.78 18.57 13.07
CA LYS A 74 29.85 19.54 13.35
C LYS A 74 30.92 18.96 14.28
N ILE A 75 30.51 18.27 15.33
CA ILE A 75 31.43 17.64 16.28
C ILE A 75 32.25 16.55 15.57
N LEU A 76 31.62 15.71 14.76
CA LEU A 76 32.31 14.66 14.01
C LEU A 76 33.28 15.26 12.97
N GLU A 77 32.92 16.32 12.27
CA GLU A 77 33.79 17.03 11.33
C GLU A 77 35.03 17.61 12.03
N GLU A 78 34.88 18.17 13.23
CA GLU A 78 36.00 18.68 14.02
C GLU A 78 36.96 17.57 14.44
N VAL A 79 36.43 16.42 14.88
CA VAL A 79 37.26 15.27 15.27
C VAL A 79 37.93 14.64 14.04
N GLN A 80 37.25 14.58 12.90
CA GLN A 80 37.76 14.03 11.64
C GLN A 80 38.90 14.85 11.02
N LYS A 81 39.01 16.15 11.34
CA LYS A 81 40.15 16.99 10.91
C LYS A 81 41.46 16.61 11.60
N GLY A 82 41.39 15.96 12.77
CA GLY A 82 42.55 15.55 13.55
C GLY A 82 43.16 14.21 13.11
N ASP A 83 44.00 13.64 13.97
CA ASP A 83 44.61 12.31 13.77
C ASP A 83 43.60 11.19 14.04
N TRP A 84 43.30 10.38 13.02
CA TRP A 84 42.32 9.31 13.05
C TRP A 84 42.71 8.14 13.97
N ARG A 85 43.99 8.05 14.37
CA ARG A 85 44.44 7.07 15.36
C ARG A 85 43.95 7.40 16.76
N GLN A 86 43.71 8.67 17.06
CA GLN A 86 43.30 9.15 18.38
C GLN A 86 41.77 9.16 18.56
N MET A 87 41.02 8.99 17.46
CA MET A 87 39.56 8.93 17.49
C MET A 87 39.08 7.62 18.14
N THR A 88 38.10 7.72 19.04
CA THR A 88 37.57 6.55 19.77
C THR A 88 36.77 5.63 18.85
N VAL A 89 36.55 4.37 19.25
CA VAL A 89 35.83 3.39 18.42
C VAL A 89 34.39 3.82 18.19
N GLU A 90 33.77 4.42 19.20
CA GLU A 90 32.39 4.93 19.15
C GLU A 90 32.28 6.10 18.17
N GLN A 91 33.27 7.01 18.16
CA GLN A 91 33.33 8.10 17.19
C GLN A 91 33.52 7.59 15.76
N LYS A 92 34.29 6.52 15.57
CA LYS A 92 34.46 5.86 14.26
C LYS A 92 33.17 5.22 13.78
N GLN A 93 32.48 4.51 14.67
CA GLN A 93 31.20 3.90 14.35
C GLN A 93 30.14 4.97 14.03
N ALA A 94 30.05 6.02 14.85
CA ALA A 94 29.18 7.17 14.61
C ALA A 94 29.47 7.84 13.26
N ALA A 95 30.74 8.13 12.96
CA ALA A 95 31.15 8.70 11.67
C ALA A 95 30.76 7.80 10.49
N TYR A 96 30.99 6.49 10.61
CA TYR A 96 30.59 5.52 9.59
C TYR A 96 29.08 5.49 9.39
N TYR A 97 28.31 5.46 10.48
CA TYR A 97 26.86 5.45 10.42
C TYR A 97 26.30 6.75 9.84
N VAL A 98 26.85 7.92 10.19
CA VAL A 98 26.46 9.18 9.55
C VAL A 98 26.77 9.16 8.06
N ALA A 99 27.91 8.63 7.61
CA ALA A 99 28.25 8.64 6.19
C ALA A 99 27.47 7.59 5.36
N PHE A 100 27.20 6.42 5.94
CA PHE A 100 26.73 5.23 5.21
C PHE A 100 25.55 4.48 5.84
N GLY A 101 24.98 4.99 6.92
CA GLY A 101 23.87 4.35 7.63
C GLY A 101 22.60 4.23 6.81
N GLU A 102 21.72 3.35 7.26
CA GLU A 102 20.45 3.00 6.60
C GLU A 102 19.34 4.01 6.92
N TYR A 103 19.58 5.27 6.64
CA TYR A 103 18.63 6.35 6.89
C TYR A 103 18.31 7.12 5.61
N GLY A 104 17.21 7.87 5.63
CA GLY A 104 16.77 8.68 4.49
C GLY A 104 16.57 7.83 3.23
N ALA A 105 17.18 8.24 2.11
CA ALA A 105 17.07 7.54 0.83
C ALA A 105 17.75 6.16 0.80
N ARG A 106 18.61 5.85 1.79
CA ARG A 106 19.36 4.58 1.87
C ARG A 106 18.67 3.54 2.77
N ARG A 107 17.47 3.84 3.27
CA ARG A 107 16.70 2.89 4.08
C ARG A 107 16.36 1.65 3.26
N LYS A 108 16.53 0.46 3.85
CA LYS A 108 16.07 -0.79 3.23
C LYS A 108 14.56 -0.74 3.01
N LYS A 109 14.12 -1.00 1.78
CA LYS A 109 12.69 -0.97 1.39
C LYS A 109 11.88 -2.17 1.86
N SER A 110 12.51 -3.25 2.34
CA SER A 110 11.80 -4.45 2.75
C SER A 110 11.99 -4.69 4.24
N SER A 111 11.01 -4.31 5.05
CA SER A 111 10.92 -4.84 6.41
C SER A 111 10.30 -6.24 6.38
N VAL A 112 10.76 -7.14 7.25
CA VAL A 112 10.15 -8.48 7.41
C VAL A 112 8.66 -8.36 7.80
N TYR A 113 8.31 -7.29 8.51
CA TYR A 113 6.92 -6.96 8.85
C TYR A 113 6.07 -6.64 7.61
N GLU A 114 6.57 -5.82 6.68
CA GLU A 114 5.88 -5.53 5.42
C GLU A 114 5.65 -6.79 4.59
N THR A 115 6.61 -7.72 4.55
CA THR A 115 6.46 -8.97 3.80
C THR A 115 5.30 -9.83 4.37
N LYS A 116 5.17 -9.90 5.69
CA LYS A 116 4.07 -10.62 6.36
C LYS A 116 2.72 -9.96 6.09
N VAL A 117 2.66 -8.63 6.12
CA VAL A 117 1.42 -7.88 5.82
C VAL A 117 0.99 -8.12 4.38
N VAL A 118 1.91 -8.04 3.42
CA VAL A 118 1.61 -8.32 2.00
C VAL A 118 1.12 -9.75 1.81
N PHE A 119 1.78 -10.72 2.44
CA PHE A 119 1.35 -12.13 2.38
C PHE A 119 -0.06 -12.33 2.93
N MET A 120 -0.37 -11.75 4.11
CA MET A 120 -1.70 -11.84 4.71
C MET A 120 -2.76 -11.14 3.86
N MET A 121 -2.43 -10.02 3.21
CA MET A 121 -3.34 -9.32 2.29
C MET A 121 -3.64 -10.16 1.05
N ILE A 122 -2.64 -10.84 0.49
CA ILE A 122 -2.83 -11.75 -0.65
C ILE A 122 -3.73 -12.92 -0.24
N LEU A 123 -3.44 -13.57 0.89
CA LEU A 123 -4.28 -14.65 1.41
C LEU A 123 -5.72 -14.19 1.68
N GLY A 124 -5.88 -13.03 2.32
CA GLY A 124 -7.19 -12.43 2.58
C GLY A 124 -7.95 -12.12 1.28
N GLY A 125 -7.26 -11.61 0.26
CA GLY A 125 -7.85 -11.34 -1.06
C GLY A 125 -8.34 -12.60 -1.76
N VAL A 126 -7.51 -13.66 -1.80
CA VAL A 126 -7.89 -14.95 -2.38
C VAL A 126 -9.07 -15.57 -1.64
N PHE A 127 -9.04 -15.52 -0.30
CA PHE A 127 -10.12 -16.06 0.53
C PHE A 127 -11.44 -15.31 0.32
N THR A 128 -11.38 -13.98 0.26
CA THR A 128 -12.56 -13.13 -0.01
C THR A 128 -13.14 -13.41 -1.38
N ALA A 129 -12.29 -13.55 -2.41
CA ALA A 129 -12.70 -13.91 -3.75
C ALA A 129 -13.38 -15.30 -3.80
N ALA A 130 -12.82 -16.29 -3.10
CA ALA A 130 -13.39 -17.63 -3.01
C ALA A 130 -14.77 -17.63 -2.32
N ILE A 131 -14.93 -16.88 -1.23
CA ILE A 131 -16.23 -16.74 -0.55
C ILE A 131 -17.24 -16.05 -1.46
N GLY A 132 -16.85 -14.94 -2.09
CA GLY A 132 -17.72 -14.20 -3.02
C GLY A 132 -18.18 -15.09 -4.18
N TRP A 133 -17.24 -15.80 -4.81
CA TRP A 133 -17.55 -16.75 -5.89
C TRP A 133 -18.52 -17.85 -5.46
N ASN A 134 -18.29 -18.46 -4.29
CA ASN A 134 -19.19 -19.48 -3.76
C ASN A 134 -20.58 -18.90 -3.45
N GLY A 135 -20.65 -17.68 -2.90
CA GLY A 135 -21.92 -16.97 -2.68
C GLY A 135 -22.73 -16.82 -3.97
N PHE A 136 -22.09 -16.38 -5.06
CA PHE A 136 -22.74 -16.29 -6.37
C PHE A 136 -23.18 -17.65 -6.93
N ARG A 137 -22.38 -18.72 -6.71
CA ARG A 137 -22.70 -20.07 -7.19
C ARG A 137 -23.90 -20.70 -6.49
N ILE A 138 -24.12 -20.40 -5.21
CA ILE A 138 -25.29 -20.90 -4.46
C ILE A 138 -26.60 -20.27 -5.01
N MET A 139 -26.54 -19.03 -5.52
CA MET A 139 -27.68 -18.34 -6.11
C MET A 139 -27.95 -18.71 -7.58
N ALA A 140 -27.10 -19.54 -8.19
CA ALA A 140 -27.23 -19.90 -9.59
C ALA A 140 -28.38 -20.91 -9.81
N PRO A 141 -29.05 -20.88 -10.98
CA PRO A 141 -30.03 -21.90 -11.35
C PRO A 141 -29.43 -23.31 -11.33
N PRO A 142 -30.27 -24.35 -11.15
CA PRO A 142 -29.81 -25.73 -11.17
C PRO A 142 -29.17 -26.08 -12.53
N PRO A 143 -28.21 -27.03 -12.54
CA PRO A 143 -27.52 -27.44 -13.76
C PRO A 143 -28.51 -28.01 -14.80
N GLY A 144 -28.13 -27.92 -16.08
CA GLY A 144 -28.97 -28.38 -17.19
C GLY A 144 -29.22 -29.89 -17.15
N LYS A 145 -30.33 -30.33 -17.74
CA LYS A 145 -30.74 -31.75 -17.75
C LYS A 145 -29.71 -32.67 -18.43
N THR A 146 -28.87 -32.13 -19.32
CA THR A 146 -27.85 -32.86 -20.08
C THR A 146 -26.51 -33.00 -19.35
N SER A 147 -26.32 -32.29 -18.22
CA SER A 147 -25.11 -32.40 -17.41
C SER A 147 -25.23 -33.40 -16.26
N THR A 148 -26.24 -34.28 -16.30
CA THR A 148 -26.34 -35.42 -15.38
C THR A 148 -25.47 -36.57 -15.86
N ILE A 149 -24.95 -37.35 -14.91
CA ILE A 149 -24.05 -38.46 -15.22
C ILE A 149 -24.77 -39.55 -16.01
N GLU A 150 -26.06 -39.78 -15.74
CA GLU A 150 -26.90 -40.75 -16.43
C GLU A 150 -27.09 -40.37 -17.90
N TYR A 151 -27.39 -39.09 -18.17
CA TYR A 151 -27.52 -38.60 -19.54
C TYR A 151 -26.18 -38.69 -20.28
N GLN A 152 -25.08 -38.27 -19.65
CA GLN A 152 -23.74 -38.37 -20.23
C GLN A 152 -23.33 -39.82 -20.52
N ARG A 153 -23.71 -40.79 -19.66
CA ARG A 153 -23.53 -42.22 -19.92
C ARG A 153 -24.35 -42.71 -21.11
N SER A 154 -25.62 -42.36 -21.18
CA SER A 154 -26.46 -42.72 -22.34
C SER A 154 -25.94 -42.12 -23.64
N MET A 155 -25.41 -40.89 -23.58
CA MET A 155 -24.77 -40.22 -24.72
C MET A 155 -23.51 -40.96 -25.15
N ASN A 156 -22.68 -41.40 -24.20
CA ASN A 156 -21.51 -42.22 -24.48
C ASN A 156 -21.88 -43.55 -25.16
N ASP A 157 -22.94 -44.21 -24.71
CA ASP A 157 -23.40 -45.48 -25.30
C ASP A 157 -23.95 -45.26 -26.72
N TYR A 158 -24.75 -44.21 -26.92
CA TYR A 158 -25.18 -43.78 -28.25
C TYR A 158 -23.98 -43.47 -29.17
N MET A 159 -22.94 -42.82 -28.65
CA MET A 159 -21.75 -42.49 -29.43
C MET A 159 -20.97 -43.71 -29.87
N LYS A 160 -20.88 -44.74 -29.02
CA LYS A 160 -20.29 -46.02 -29.37
C LYS A 160 -21.11 -46.73 -30.45
N GLU A 161 -22.45 -46.72 -30.31
CA GLU A 161 -23.35 -47.32 -31.29
C GLU A 161 -23.22 -46.67 -32.68
N LYS A 162 -23.08 -45.34 -32.73
CA LYS A 162 -22.91 -44.59 -33.99
C LYS A 162 -21.46 -44.52 -34.47
N GLY A 163 -20.51 -45.15 -33.79
CA GLY A 163 -19.10 -45.17 -34.18
C GLY A 163 -18.44 -43.79 -34.16
N HIS A 164 -18.85 -42.91 -33.24
CA HIS A 164 -18.26 -41.57 -33.14
C HIS A 164 -16.80 -41.64 -32.69
N ASN A 165 -15.92 -40.99 -33.47
CA ASN A 165 -14.46 -40.95 -33.30
C ASN A 165 -13.83 -42.35 -33.07
N PRO A 166 -13.74 -43.19 -34.13
CA PRO A 166 -13.30 -44.58 -34.03
C PRO A 166 -11.76 -44.76 -33.96
N ILE A 167 -10.97 -43.71 -34.20
CA ILE A 167 -9.49 -43.82 -34.21
C ILE A 167 -8.91 -43.54 -32.82
N SER A 168 -9.40 -42.50 -32.13
CA SER A 168 -8.85 -42.05 -30.85
C SER A 168 -9.90 -41.80 -29.76
N GLY A 169 -11.17 -41.93 -30.11
CA GLY A 169 -12.28 -41.53 -29.25
C GLY A 169 -13.01 -42.70 -28.63
N ILE A 170 -14.22 -42.42 -28.16
CA ILE A 170 -14.99 -43.36 -27.33
C ILE A 170 -15.34 -44.69 -28.02
N SER A 171 -15.30 -44.71 -29.36
CA SER A 171 -15.59 -45.90 -30.18
C SER A 171 -14.34 -46.63 -30.66
N SER A 172 -13.13 -46.18 -30.30
CA SER A 172 -11.88 -46.84 -30.73
C SER A 172 -11.60 -48.13 -29.95
N GLU A 173 -11.04 -49.13 -30.62
CA GLU A 173 -10.55 -50.35 -29.98
C GLU A 173 -9.49 -50.02 -28.92
N GLY A 174 -9.82 -50.27 -27.64
CA GLY A 174 -8.92 -50.00 -26.51
C GLY A 174 -9.09 -48.65 -25.80
N TYR A 175 -10.18 -47.91 -26.04
CA TYR A 175 -10.46 -46.65 -25.33
C TYR A 175 -10.63 -46.85 -23.80
N LYS A 176 -9.83 -46.14 -22.98
CA LYS A 176 -9.84 -46.21 -21.50
C LYS A 176 -10.31 -44.92 -20.80
N GLY A 177 -10.82 -43.94 -21.54
CA GLY A 177 -11.23 -42.64 -21.00
C GLY A 177 -12.68 -42.62 -20.45
N LYS A 178 -13.01 -41.57 -19.69
CA LYS A 178 -14.36 -41.37 -19.10
C LYS A 178 -15.43 -40.97 -20.15
N GLY A 179 -15.00 -40.58 -21.36
CA GLY A 179 -15.90 -40.14 -22.43
C GLY A 179 -16.43 -38.72 -22.18
N MET A 180 -17.70 -38.48 -22.48
CA MET A 180 -18.37 -37.19 -22.30
C MET A 180 -18.79 -36.89 -20.85
N ILE A 181 -18.31 -37.68 -19.89
CA ILE A 181 -18.67 -37.50 -18.48
C ILE A 181 -17.78 -36.42 -17.86
N GLN A 182 -18.39 -35.30 -17.47
CA GLN A 182 -17.73 -34.15 -16.84
C GLN A 182 -18.01 -34.13 -15.35
#